data_AF-A0AAU6R1N3-F1
#
_entry.id   AF-A0AAU6R1N3-F1
#
_cell.length_a   1.000
_cell.length_b   1.000
_cell.length_c   1.000
_cell.angle_alpha   90.00
_cell.angle_beta   90.00
_cell.angle_gamma   90.00
#
_symmetry.space_group_name_H-M   'P 1'
#
loop_
_entity.id
_entity.type
_entity.pdbx_description
1 polymer ?
#
loop_
_entity_poly.entity_id
_entity_poly.type
_entity_poly.pdbx_seq_one_letter_code
_entity_poly.pdbx_strand_id
1 'polypeptide(L)' 'MAVLDFAPRLSSDASKIAFRLSEKTDFAECAITREALEAHFWLPPGADEVRTLRTFADGCERIMAVAERKRRGRPGHPSG' A
#
# COMPACT_ATOMS: atom_id res chain seq x y z
N MET A 1 3.85 12.30 5.19
CA MET A 1 3.28 10.94 5.17
C MET A 1 2.51 10.89 3.86
N ALA A 2 2.79 9.91 3.00
CA ALA A 2 1.93 9.70 1.84
C ALA A 2 0.57 9.25 2.37
N VAL A 3 -0.48 9.97 1.99
CA VAL A 3 -1.85 9.62 2.33
C VAL A 3 -2.43 8.92 1.11
N LEU A 4 -3.06 7.76 1.32
CA LEU A 4 -3.89 7.15 0.28
C LEU A 4 -5.11 8.06 0.09
N ASP A 5 -5.01 8.95 -0.88
CA ASP A 5 -6.03 9.94 -1.21
C ASP A 5 -7.21 9.33 -1.99
N PHE A 6 -6.95 8.21 -2.66
CA PHE A 6 -7.96 7.50 -3.42
C PHE A 6 -8.22 6.11 -2.85
N ALA A 7 -9.50 5.80 -2.65
CA ALA A 7 -9.94 4.49 -2.24
C ALA A 7 -9.41 3.45 -3.25
N PRO A 8 -8.67 2.42 -2.81
CA PRO A 8 -8.14 1.41 -3.71
C PRO A 8 -9.29 0.74 -4.46
N ARG A 9 -9.18 0.64 -5.79
CA ARG A 9 -10.19 0.02 -6.65
C ARG A 9 -9.61 -1.18 -7.36
N LEU A 10 -10.35 -2.27 -7.36
CA LEU A 10 -10.03 -3.40 -8.22
C LEU A 10 -10.29 -3.02 -9.68
N SER A 11 -9.41 -3.48 -10.57
CA SER A 11 -9.64 -3.39 -12.01
C SER A 11 -10.77 -4.35 -12.42
N SER A 12 -11.45 -4.08 -13.53
CA SER A 12 -12.56 -4.91 -14.03
C SER A 12 -12.21 -6.38 -14.26
N ASP A 13 -10.92 -6.68 -14.44
CA ASP A 13 -10.37 -8.04 -14.61
C ASP A 13 -9.96 -8.69 -13.27
N ALA A 14 -10.09 -7.99 -12.15
CA ALA A 14 -9.66 -8.41 -10.82
C ALA A 14 -8.16 -8.79 -10.68
N SER A 15 -7.35 -8.53 -11.70
CA SER A 15 -5.92 -8.82 -11.75
C SER A 15 -5.05 -7.76 -11.07
N LYS A 16 -5.55 -6.54 -10.86
CA LYS A 16 -4.78 -5.45 -10.23
C LYS A 16 -5.65 -4.49 -9.43
N ILE A 17 -5.04 -3.88 -8.43
CA ILE A 17 -5.63 -2.84 -7.60
C ILE A 17 -4.97 -1.52 -7.96
N ALA A 18 -5.76 -0.57 -8.44
CA ALA A 18 -5.31 0.80 -8.69
C ALA A 18 -5.58 1.66 -7.45
N PHE A 19 -4.59 2.45 -7.06
CA PHE A 19 -4.67 3.37 -5.94
C PHE A 19 -3.85 4.62 -6.22
N ARG A 20 -4.17 5.72 -5.55
CA ARG A 20 -3.43 6.97 -5.67
C ARG A 20 -2.73 7.26 -4.36
N LEU A 21 -1.43 7.48 -4.46
CA LEU A 21 -0.64 8.00 -3.35
C LEU A 21 -0.58 9.51 -3.51
N SER A 22 -1.09 10.25 -2.53
CA SER A 22 -0.92 11.69 -2.47
C SER A 22 0.22 12.01 -1.50
N GLU A 23 1.22 12.74 -1.99
CA GLU A 23 2.21 13.43 -1.19
C GLU A 23 1.97 14.93 -1.24
N LYS A 24 2.60 15.70 -0.33
CA LYS A 24 2.33 17.10 0.01
C LYS A 24 1.94 18.07 -1.13
N THR A 25 2.33 17.83 -2.37
CA THR A 25 1.95 18.66 -3.52
C THR A 25 1.64 17.87 -4.80
N ASP A 26 1.75 16.54 -4.77
CA ASP A 26 1.75 15.70 -5.96
C ASP A 26 1.07 14.36 -5.68
N PHE A 27 0.54 13.73 -6.72
CA PHE A 27 -0.05 12.41 -6.59
C PHE A 27 0.52 11.45 -7.63
N ALA A 28 0.86 10.25 -7.17
CA ALA A 28 1.25 9.14 -8.02
C ALA A 28 0.09 8.16 -8.18
N GLU A 29 -0.34 7.95 -9.42
CA GLU A 29 -1.22 6.83 -9.76
C GLU A 29 -0.41 5.54 -9.75
N CYS A 30 -0.76 4.64 -8.84
CA CYS A 30 -0.06 3.38 -8.63
C CYS A 30 -1.01 2.21 -8.87
N ALA A 31 -0.46 1.10 -9.34
CA ALA A 31 -1.19 -0.16 -9.44
C ALA A 31 -0.34 -1.29 -8.89
N ILE A 32 -0.96 -2.13 -8.05
CA ILE A 32 -0.36 -3.38 -7.58
C ILE A 32 -1.11 -4.56 -8.19
N THR A 33 -0.37 -5.52 -8.73
CA THR A 33 -0.98 -6.75 -9.25
C THR A 33 -1.44 -7.64 -8.10
N ARG A 34 -2.49 -8.41 -8.35
CA ARG A 34 -3.00 -9.41 -7.43
C ARG A 34 -1.94 -10.46 -7.11
N GLU A 35 -1.16 -10.88 -8.11
CA GLU A 35 -0.03 -11.80 -7.93
C GLU A 35 0.98 -11.28 -6.90
N ALA A 36 1.27 -9.97 -6.89
CA ALA A 36 2.16 -9.39 -5.89
C ALA A 36 1.55 -9.44 -4.47
N LEU A 37 0.22 -9.35 -4.36
CA LEU A 37 -0.49 -9.53 -3.09
C LEU A 37 -0.49 -10.99 -2.63
N GLU A 38 -0.64 -11.93 -3.56
CA GLU A 38 -0.56 -13.36 -3.26
C GLU A 38 0.85 -13.74 -2.80
N ALA A 39 1.88 -13.23 -3.47
CA ALA A 39 3.28 -13.53 -3.18
C ALA A 39 3.83 -12.85 -1.91
N HIS A 40 3.48 -11.58 -1.67
CA HIS A 40 4.10 -10.79 -0.59
C HIS A 40 3.19 -10.51 0.59
N PHE A 41 1.87 -10.58 0.40
CA PHE A 41 0.87 -10.26 1.42
C PHE A 41 0.00 -11.46 1.79
N TRP A 42 0.35 -12.67 1.32
CA TRP A 42 -0.37 -13.92 1.56
C TRP A 42 -1.87 -13.83 1.22
N LEU A 43 -2.22 -13.10 0.15
CA LEU A 43 -3.58 -13.15 -0.37
C LEU A 43 -3.86 -14.58 -0.87
N PRO A 44 -4.99 -15.20 -0.50
CA PRO A 44 -5.33 -16.50 -1.06
C PRO A 44 -5.73 -16.39 -2.54
N PRO A 45 -5.34 -17.39 -3.36
CA PRO A 45 -5.79 -17.47 -4.75
C PRO A 45 -7.31 -17.56 -4.80
N GLY A 46 -7.93 -16.75 -5.66
CA GLY A 46 -9.40 -16.67 -5.77
C GLY A 46 -10.12 -15.90 -4.65
N ALA A 47 -9.40 -15.22 -3.75
CA ALA A 47 -10.00 -14.24 -2.84
C ALA A 47 -10.95 -13.23 -3.55
N ASP A 48 -12.12 -13.00 -2.97
CA ASP A 48 -13.07 -12.02 -3.47
C ASP A 48 -12.52 -10.57 -3.43
N GLU A 49 -13.10 -9.66 -4.20
CA GLU A 49 -12.69 -8.24 -4.28
C GLU A 49 -12.55 -7.62 -2.89
N VAL A 50 -13.56 -7.83 -2.02
CA VAL A 50 -13.57 -7.25 -0.67
C VAL A 50 -12.38 -7.74 0.16
N ARG A 51 -12.04 -9.03 0.03
CA ARG A 51 -10.91 -9.64 0.76
C ARG A 51 -9.57 -9.17 0.20
N THR A 52 -9.51 -8.98 -1.12
CA THR A 52 -8.35 -8.47 -1.84
C THR A 52 -8.04 -7.03 -1.44
N LEU A 53 -9.04 -6.16 -1.42
CA LEU A 53 -8.91 -4.77 -0.96
C LEU A 53 -8.57 -4.66 0.53
N ARG A 54 -9.16 -5.50 1.38
CA ARG A 54 -8.81 -5.54 2.82
C ARG A 54 -7.37 -5.99 3.06
N THR A 55 -6.90 -7.00 2.33
CA THR A 55 -5.51 -7.47 2.44
C THR A 55 -4.52 -6.41 1.99
N PHE A 56 -4.85 -5.70 0.90
CA PHE A 56 -4.07 -4.54 0.47
C PHE A 56 -4.03 -3.44 1.54
N ALA A 57 -5.17 -3.08 2.14
CA ALA A 57 -5.23 -2.05 3.17
C ALA A 57 -4.42 -2.42 4.43
N ASP A 58 -4.56 -3.65 4.92
CA ASP A 58 -3.79 -4.19 6.06
C ASP A 58 -2.28 -4.19 5.76
N GLY A 59 -1.92 -4.61 4.54
CA GLY A 59 -0.56 -4.58 4.05
C GLY A 59 0.04 -3.18 3.99
N CYS A 60 -0.72 -2.22 3.45
CA CYS A 60 -0.32 -0.82 3.40
C CYS A 60 -0.14 -0.22 4.80
N GLU A 61 -1.05 -0.51 5.73
CA GLU A 61 -0.94 -0.05 7.12
C GLU A 61 0.33 -0.58 7.78
N ARG A 62 0.65 -1.87 7.58
CA ARG A 62 1.90 -2.46 8.10
C ARG A 62 3.15 -1.84 7.48
N ILE A 63 3.17 -1.61 6.17
CA ILE A 63 4.30 -0.95 5.49
C ILE A 63 4.46 0.47 6.02
N MET A 64 3.36 1.22 6.15
CA MET A 64 3.37 2.58 6.69
C MET A 64 3.82 2.62 8.14
N ALA A 65 3.36 1.68 8.98
CA ALA A 65 3.78 1.55 10.37
C ALA A 65 5.28 1.22 10.47
N VAL A 66 5.80 0.34 9.62
CA VAL A 66 7.24 0.02 9.56
C VAL A 66 8.06 1.20 9.04
N ALA A 67 7.59 1.88 7.99
CA ALA A 67 8.24 3.07 7.43
C ALA A 67 8.24 4.22 8.45
N GLU A 68 7.15 4.43 9.17
CA GLU A 68 7.05 5.40 10.25
C GLU A 68 7.95 5.02 11.42
N ARG A 69 7.99 3.74 11.81
CA ARG A 69 8.90 3.25 12.85
C ARG A 69 10.36 3.41 12.45
N LYS A 70 10.73 3.19 11.19
CA LYS A 70 12.08 3.47 10.66
C LYS A 70 12.37 4.97 10.60
N ARG A 71 11.37 5.81 10.28
CA ARG A 71 11.51 7.28 10.30
C ARG A 71 11.70 7.82 11.72
N ARG A 72 10.87 7.41 12.68
CA ARG A 72 10.95 7.81 14.09
C ARG A 72 12.13 7.17 14.82
N GLY A 73 12.50 5.95 14.42
CA GLY A 73 13.64 5.21 14.94
C GLY A 73 14.97 5.55 14.28
N ARG A 74 15.00 6.46 13.29
CA ARG A 74 16.24 7.12 12.89
C ARG A 74 16.52 8.16 13.98
N PRO A 75 17.50 7.96 14.88
CA PRO A 75 18.01 9.10 15.63
C PRO A 75 18.40 10.13 14.59
N GLY A 76 17.86 11.34 14.69
CA GLY A 76 18.31 12.45 13.85
C GLY A 76 19.81 12.45 13.95
N HIS A 77 20.50 12.28 12.83
CA HIS A 77 21.95 12.33 12.81
C HIS A 77 22.34 13.74 13.32
N PRO A 78 22.91 13.88 14.53
CA PRO A 78 23.56 15.11 14.89
C PRO A 78 24.96 15.00 14.30
N SER A 79 25.17 15.68 13.18
CA SER A 79 26.51 16.03 12.71
C SER A 79 26.33 17.45 12.18
N GLY A 80 26.73 18.47 12.92
CA GLY A 80 28.05 18.60 13.52
C GLY A 80 28.80 19.58 12.64
#